data_AF-A0A2E4S854-F1
#
_entry.id   AF-A0A2E4S854-F1
#
_cell.length_a   1.000
_cell.length_b   1.000
_cell.length_c   1.000
_cell.angle_alpha   90.00
_cell.angle_beta   90.00
_cell.angle_gamma   90.00
#
_symmetry.space_group_name_H-M   'P 1'
#
loop_
_entity.id
_entity.type
_entity.pdbx_description
1 polymer ?
#
loop_
_entity_poly.entity_id
_entity_poly.type
_entity_poly.pdbx_seq_one_letter_code
_entity_poly.pdbx_strand_id
1 'polypeptide(L)'
;MKKKGFIVLSLIFGTFAVLTLSLKKCSKPVFIPQPYFGELSAPFEFVDFKGDTISSCSLNDNIVLYNFLSVECPNDFEKCPFRLEWFKIKIYTELVGNLGFKDVKVVTSFIDTLSEINSRIEQFRKYNAIDSDKWIMTSNQYIPYFDNEFSRGNPWLKKDTLFGFDREAYLMTLLVDKNQQIRGKYLTYNFGEVRRITKEISLLIREELEQDSSDKPLPILGNKDYDPSVEGDTAYHHIPYWSFVDQMGDTITKQEMKGKVCLVDFFFSHCPTICPTMTMNMKRIQEKVGRECLSNVEFISYTVDPHRDSVERLYEYANSYNVNFDNWHMMTGDQKSIYELGVNGYLVPNQEDALAPGGFLHSEKMILIDQQQRIRGYYDGTDGENISKIVKDIKKLLL
;
A
#
# COMPACT_ATOMS: atom_id res chain seq x y z
N MET A 1 5.92 -26.15 30.14
CA MET A 1 5.57 -27.53 30.58
C MET A 1 4.07 -27.62 30.84
N LYS A 2 3.30 -28.23 29.94
CA LYS A 2 1.92 -28.67 30.22
C LYS A 2 1.83 -30.15 29.82
N LYS A 3 1.75 -31.02 30.82
CA LYS A 3 1.60 -32.47 30.67
C LYS A 3 0.23 -32.76 30.03
N LYS A 4 0.20 -33.53 28.96
CA LYS A 4 -1.03 -34.19 28.47
C LYS A 4 -0.92 -35.67 28.82
N GLY A 5 -1.81 -36.13 29.71
CA GLY A 5 -1.94 -37.54 30.05
C GLY A 5 -2.58 -38.32 28.90
N PHE A 6 -2.04 -39.50 28.61
CA PHE A 6 -2.65 -40.49 27.73
C PHE A 6 -3.42 -41.50 28.60
N ILE A 7 -4.68 -41.73 28.28
CA ILE A 7 -5.42 -42.88 28.78
C ILE A 7 -5.18 -44.02 27.78
N VAL A 8 -4.46 -45.05 28.21
CA VAL A 8 -4.31 -46.31 27.47
C VAL A 8 -5.31 -47.28 28.08
N LEU A 9 -6.40 -47.57 27.38
CA LEU A 9 -7.25 -48.71 27.69
C LEU A 9 -6.70 -49.91 26.92
N SER A 10 -5.95 -50.77 27.62
CA SER A 10 -5.47 -52.04 27.08
C SER A 10 -6.46 -53.14 27.45
N LEU A 11 -7.21 -53.65 26.47
CA LEU A 11 -7.86 -54.96 26.55
C LEU A 11 -7.03 -55.94 25.72
N ILE A 12 -6.41 -56.89 26.41
CA ILE A 12 -5.58 -57.95 25.86
C ILE A 12 -6.49 -59.10 25.44
N PHE A 13 -6.54 -59.41 24.15
CA PHE A 13 -6.76 -60.79 23.66
C PHE A 13 -6.17 -60.94 22.25
N GLY A 14 -5.17 -61.83 22.14
CA GLY A 14 -4.93 -62.69 20.97
C GLY A 14 -4.54 -62.07 19.63
N THR A 15 -3.23 -62.00 19.38
CA THR A 15 -2.53 -62.19 18.09
C THR A 15 -2.82 -61.25 16.91
N PHE A 16 -1.75 -60.52 16.51
CA PHE A 16 -1.53 -59.78 15.26
C PHE A 16 -2.33 -58.48 15.03
N ALA A 17 -1.87 -57.39 15.66
CA ALA A 17 -2.10 -56.03 15.15
C ALA A 17 -0.79 -55.51 14.53
N VAL A 18 -0.71 -55.55 13.20
CA VAL A 18 0.32 -54.87 12.42
C VAL A 18 0.13 -53.37 12.61
N LEU A 19 1.01 -52.75 13.39
CA LEU A 19 1.02 -51.31 13.59
C LEU A 19 1.59 -50.64 12.32
N THR A 20 0.70 -50.25 11.40
CA THR A 20 1.08 -49.38 10.28
C THR A 20 1.28 -47.96 10.80
N LEU A 21 2.51 -47.64 11.22
CA LEU A 21 2.93 -46.25 11.43
C LEU A 21 2.97 -45.55 10.07
N SER A 22 1.86 -44.90 9.71
CA SER A 22 1.82 -43.96 8.61
C SER A 22 2.67 -42.74 9.00
N LEU A 23 3.94 -42.74 8.60
CA LEU A 23 4.77 -41.55 8.56
C LEU A 23 4.18 -40.61 7.51
N LYS A 24 3.13 -39.86 7.87
CA LYS A 24 2.76 -38.65 7.14
C LYS A 24 3.99 -37.75 7.18
N LYS A 25 4.71 -37.67 6.06
CA LYS A 25 5.65 -36.57 5.79
C LYS A 25 4.90 -35.30 6.17
N CYS A 26 5.38 -34.60 7.20
CA CYS A 26 4.90 -33.26 7.50
C CYS A 26 5.20 -32.44 6.25
N SER A 27 4.19 -32.20 5.42
CA SER A 27 4.26 -31.19 4.38
C SER A 27 4.72 -29.90 5.03
N LYS A 28 5.62 -29.16 4.39
CA LYS A 28 6.01 -27.83 4.87
C LYS A 28 4.72 -27.08 5.23
N PRO A 29 4.64 -26.44 6.41
CA PRO A 29 3.43 -25.73 6.82
C PRO A 29 3.06 -24.75 5.70
N VAL A 30 1.87 -24.93 5.12
CA VAL A 30 1.34 -24.01 4.12
C VAL A 30 0.89 -22.78 4.88
N PHE A 31 1.57 -21.67 4.66
CA PHE A 31 1.18 -20.38 5.23
C PHE A 31 -0.10 -19.91 4.53
N ILE A 32 -1.15 -19.65 5.31
CA ILE A 32 -2.40 -19.09 4.79
C ILE A 32 -2.31 -17.58 5.07
N PRO A 33 -2.35 -16.71 4.02
CA PRO A 33 -2.29 -15.27 4.21
C PRO A 33 -3.44 -14.79 5.10
N GLN A 34 -3.18 -13.77 5.93
CA GLN A 34 -4.24 -13.22 6.78
C GLN A 34 -5.36 -12.63 5.92
N PRO A 35 -6.63 -12.71 6.37
CA PRO A 35 -7.77 -12.15 5.65
C PRO A 35 -7.57 -10.65 5.35
N TYR A 36 -8.12 -10.22 4.23
CA TYR A 36 -8.14 -8.83 3.79
C TYR A 36 -9.57 -8.32 3.82
N PHE A 37 -9.79 -7.21 4.52
CA PHE A 37 -11.11 -6.69 4.82
C PHE A 37 -11.40 -5.32 4.17
N GLY A 38 -10.43 -4.77 3.44
CA GLY A 38 -10.48 -3.45 2.81
C GLY A 38 -9.15 -2.70 2.95
N GLU A 39 -9.15 -1.45 2.50
CA GLU A 39 -8.01 -0.52 2.57
C GLU A 39 -8.50 0.76 3.25
N LEU A 40 -7.61 1.47 3.93
CA LEU A 40 -7.95 2.83 4.36
C LEU A 40 -8.06 3.74 3.13
N SER A 41 -9.08 4.60 3.11
CA SER A 41 -9.21 5.63 2.08
C SER A 41 -8.04 6.62 2.17
N ALA A 42 -7.54 7.03 0.99
CA ALA A 42 -6.41 7.91 0.66
C ALA A 42 -6.04 8.99 1.70
N PRO A 43 -4.76 9.45 1.75
CA PRO A 43 -4.09 9.82 2.98
C PRO A 43 -4.84 10.87 3.77
N PHE A 44 -4.87 10.67 5.07
CA PHE A 44 -5.59 11.50 6.01
C PHE A 44 -4.67 12.04 7.07
N GLU A 45 -5.08 13.14 7.66
CA GLU A 45 -4.34 13.82 8.71
C GLU A 45 -5.16 13.87 9.99
N PHE A 46 -4.47 13.75 11.11
CA PHE A 46 -5.05 13.94 12.42
C PHE A 46 -4.09 14.77 13.28
N VAL A 47 -4.64 15.50 14.23
CA VAL A 47 -3.88 16.37 15.12
C VAL A 47 -3.69 15.67 16.45
N ASP A 48 -2.45 15.54 16.89
CA ASP A 48 -2.15 14.95 18.18
C ASP A 48 -2.45 15.91 19.35
N PHE A 49 -2.31 15.41 20.58
CA PHE A 49 -2.57 16.22 21.78
C PHE A 49 -1.64 17.44 21.95
N LYS A 50 -0.52 17.50 21.24
CA LYS A 50 0.42 18.64 21.24
C LYS A 50 0.04 19.69 20.19
N GLY A 51 -0.86 19.36 19.27
CA GLY A 51 -1.20 20.20 18.13
C GLY A 51 -0.40 19.88 16.87
N ASP A 52 0.39 18.80 16.87
CA ASP A 52 1.17 18.38 15.70
C ASP A 52 0.27 17.63 14.71
N THR A 53 0.30 18.03 13.45
CA THR A 53 -0.41 17.32 12.37
C THR A 53 0.38 16.08 11.97
N ILE A 54 -0.25 14.91 12.08
CA ILE A 54 0.32 13.62 11.71
C ILE A 54 -0.45 13.07 10.51
N SER A 55 0.27 12.83 9.42
CA SER A 55 -0.27 12.17 8.22
C SER A 55 -0.24 10.65 8.38
N SER A 56 -1.27 9.95 7.90
CA SER A 56 -1.31 8.49 7.81
C SER A 56 -0.10 7.91 7.07
N CYS A 57 0.47 8.67 6.12
CA CYS A 57 1.68 8.32 5.39
C CYS A 57 2.89 8.04 6.31
N SER A 58 3.04 8.82 7.38
CA SER A 58 4.14 8.64 8.34
C SER A 58 4.07 7.33 9.13
N LEU A 59 2.96 6.58 8.97
CA LEU A 59 2.71 5.32 9.63
C LEU A 59 2.87 4.12 8.69
N ASN A 60 3.15 4.30 7.39
CA ASN A 60 3.19 3.22 6.40
C ASN A 60 4.22 2.12 6.74
N ASP A 61 5.30 2.41 7.45
CA ASP A 61 6.26 1.38 7.86
C ASP A 61 5.86 0.62 9.14
N ASN A 62 4.64 0.85 9.65
CA ASN A 62 4.17 0.29 10.91
C ASN A 62 2.90 -0.52 10.73
N ILE A 63 2.75 -1.55 11.54
CA ILE A 63 1.45 -2.17 11.80
C ILE A 63 0.70 -1.24 12.76
N VAL A 64 -0.49 -0.78 12.38
CA VAL A 64 -1.24 0.22 13.16
C VAL A 64 -2.51 -0.37 13.73
N LEU A 65 -2.71 -0.21 15.04
CA LEU A 65 -3.97 -0.45 15.71
C LEU A 65 -4.75 0.85 15.84
N TYR A 66 -5.77 1.05 15.01
CA TYR A 66 -6.69 2.19 15.13
C TYR A 66 -7.81 1.86 16.10
N ASN A 67 -8.00 2.71 17.09
CA ASN A 67 -9.03 2.57 18.12
C ASN A 67 -9.78 3.88 18.30
N PHE A 68 -11.01 3.78 18.79
CA PHE A 68 -11.84 4.94 19.08
C PHE A 68 -12.18 5.02 20.57
N LEU A 69 -12.43 6.24 21.06
CA LEU A 69 -12.78 6.54 22.44
C LEU A 69 -13.91 7.55 22.50
N SER A 70 -14.84 7.30 23.42
CA SER A 70 -15.75 8.32 23.93
C SER A 70 -15.14 8.95 25.18
N VAL A 71 -15.54 10.17 25.51
CA VAL A 71 -15.27 10.83 26.79
C VAL A 71 -16.51 10.94 27.68
N GLU A 72 -17.70 10.69 27.12
CA GLU A 72 -18.98 10.72 27.82
C GLU A 72 -19.52 9.30 28.03
N CYS A 73 -19.78 8.94 29.28
CA CYS A 73 -20.52 7.71 29.60
C CYS A 73 -22.02 8.02 29.66
N PRO A 74 -22.88 7.33 28.90
CA PRO A 74 -24.31 7.29 29.22
C PRO A 74 -24.51 6.75 30.64
N ASN A 75 -25.57 7.20 31.33
CA ASN A 75 -25.90 6.87 32.73
C ASN A 75 -26.09 5.37 33.07
N ASP A 76 -25.85 4.45 32.13
CA ASP A 76 -25.88 3.01 32.31
C ASP A 76 -24.43 2.47 32.37
N PHE A 77 -23.89 2.42 33.59
CA PHE A 77 -22.48 2.17 33.88
C PHE A 77 -21.98 0.77 33.43
N GLU A 78 -22.89 -0.20 33.27
CA GLU A 78 -22.56 -1.53 32.72
C GLU A 78 -22.31 -1.50 31.20
N LYS A 79 -22.67 -0.40 30.52
CA LYS A 79 -22.59 -0.21 29.06
C LYS A 79 -21.59 0.86 28.65
N CYS A 80 -20.83 1.45 29.58
CA CYS A 80 -19.84 2.46 29.22
C CYS A 80 -18.56 1.84 28.64
N PRO A 81 -18.03 2.36 27.51
CA PRO A 81 -16.71 1.95 26.97
C PRO A 81 -15.53 2.26 27.90
N PHE A 82 -15.72 3.07 28.96
CA PHE A 82 -14.70 3.47 29.94
C PHE A 82 -14.23 2.37 30.91
N ARG A 83 -14.26 1.09 30.55
CA ARG A 83 -13.31 0.13 31.16
C ARG A 83 -11.93 0.24 30.51
N LEU A 84 -11.47 1.48 30.32
CA LEU A 84 -10.24 1.84 29.62
C LEU A 84 -8.96 1.63 30.43
N GLU A 85 -9.10 1.60 31.75
CA GLU A 85 -7.96 1.48 32.66
C GLU A 85 -7.24 0.13 32.56
N TRP A 86 -7.87 -0.92 32.02
CA TRP A 86 -7.27 -2.27 31.99
C TRP A 86 -6.98 -2.81 30.59
N PHE A 87 -7.74 -2.41 29.57
CA PHE A 87 -7.68 -3.06 28.27
C PHE A 87 -6.64 -2.44 27.33
N LYS A 88 -6.61 -1.11 27.21
CA LYS A 88 -5.69 -0.42 26.30
C LYS A 88 -4.27 -0.30 26.88
N ILE A 89 -4.15 -0.20 28.20
CA ILE A 89 -2.86 -0.39 28.88
C ILE A 89 -2.32 -1.77 28.57
N LYS A 90 -3.12 -2.83 28.60
CA LYS A 90 -2.67 -4.20 28.33
C LYS A 90 -2.27 -4.43 26.87
N ILE A 91 -2.97 -3.85 25.89
CA ILE A 91 -2.48 -3.78 24.50
C ILE A 91 -1.10 -3.12 24.48
N TYR A 92 -0.94 -1.97 25.14
CA TYR A 92 0.34 -1.28 25.21
C TYR A 92 1.43 -2.05 25.98
N THR A 93 1.11 -2.71 27.11
CA THR A 93 2.10 -3.45 27.93
C THR A 93 2.46 -4.80 27.30
N GLU A 94 1.50 -5.50 26.68
CA GLU A 94 1.73 -6.82 26.07
C GLU A 94 2.28 -6.74 24.65
N LEU A 95 1.90 -5.71 23.87
CA LEU A 95 2.36 -5.51 22.49
C LEU A 95 3.49 -4.48 22.42
N VAL A 96 3.24 -3.25 22.84
CA VAL A 96 4.11 -2.09 22.55
C VAL A 96 5.34 -2.00 23.48
N GLY A 97 5.21 -2.46 24.72
CA GLY A 97 6.25 -2.53 25.74
C GLY A 97 7.10 -3.81 25.69
N ASN A 98 6.73 -4.80 24.88
CA ASN A 98 7.48 -6.04 24.69
C ASN A 98 8.45 -5.91 23.51
N LEU A 99 9.65 -6.48 23.64
CA LEU A 99 10.75 -6.39 22.66
C LEU A 99 10.42 -6.91 21.23
N GLY A 100 9.29 -7.59 21.04
CA GLY A 100 8.91 -8.28 19.79
C GLY A 100 8.00 -7.53 18.81
N PHE A 101 7.56 -6.30 19.13
CA PHE A 101 6.62 -5.54 18.29
C PHE A 101 7.05 -4.07 18.13
N LYS A 102 8.31 -3.84 17.74
CA LYS A 102 8.86 -2.49 17.57
C LYS A 102 8.13 -1.67 16.51
N ASP A 103 7.64 -2.34 15.47
CA ASP A 103 6.96 -1.71 14.32
C ASP A 103 5.45 -1.59 14.53
N VAL A 104 4.94 -1.80 15.75
CA VAL A 104 3.50 -1.68 16.05
C VAL A 104 3.23 -0.33 16.70
N LYS A 105 2.35 0.45 16.06
CA LYS A 105 1.84 1.71 16.59
C LYS A 105 0.37 1.59 16.95
N VAL A 106 -0.06 2.38 17.92
CA VAL A 106 -1.46 2.51 18.33
C VAL A 106 -1.91 3.93 18.07
N VAL A 107 -2.97 4.11 17.29
CA VAL A 107 -3.61 5.41 17.09
C VAL A 107 -4.97 5.37 17.78
N THR A 108 -5.25 6.36 18.63
CA THR A 108 -6.50 6.46 19.36
C THR A 108 -7.16 7.81 19.11
N SER A 109 -8.35 7.77 18.51
CA SER A 109 -9.16 8.95 18.22
C SER A 109 -10.28 9.11 19.22
N PHE A 110 -10.41 10.31 19.79
CA PHE A 110 -11.54 10.67 20.63
C PHE A 110 -12.66 11.21 19.74
N ILE A 111 -13.81 10.55 19.76
CA ILE A 111 -14.97 10.90 18.93
C ILE A 111 -15.74 12.08 19.54
N ASP A 112 -15.57 12.38 20.82
CA ASP A 112 -16.27 13.49 21.48
C ASP A 112 -15.36 14.70 21.65
N THR A 113 -15.92 15.90 21.43
CA THR A 113 -15.21 17.17 21.64
C THR A 113 -15.36 17.64 23.09
N LEU A 114 -14.29 17.50 23.87
CA LEU A 114 -14.16 18.16 25.17
C LEU A 114 -13.16 19.30 25.07
N SER A 115 -13.51 20.47 25.62
CA SER A 115 -12.60 21.62 25.75
C SER A 115 -11.29 21.28 26.49
N GLU A 116 -11.31 20.25 27.34
CA GLU A 116 -10.18 19.82 28.16
C GLU A 116 -9.50 18.52 27.67
N ILE A 117 -9.82 18.03 26.47
CA ILE A 117 -9.37 16.70 26.01
C ILE A 117 -7.85 16.54 26.04
N ASN A 118 -7.10 17.56 25.63
CA ASN A 118 -5.64 17.53 25.60
C ASN A 118 -5.03 17.42 27.01
N SER A 119 -5.58 18.16 27.98
CA SER A 119 -5.14 18.09 29.39
C SER A 119 -5.39 16.71 29.99
N ARG A 120 -6.53 16.08 29.68
CA ARG A 120 -6.84 14.71 30.12
C ARG A 120 -5.92 13.68 29.48
N ILE A 121 -5.64 13.82 28.19
CA ILE A 121 -4.65 12.98 27.49
C ILE A 121 -3.28 13.11 28.18
N GLU A 122 -2.82 14.33 28.45
CA GLU A 122 -1.51 14.56 29.09
C GLU A 122 -1.43 13.90 30.47
N GLN A 123 -2.46 14.06 31.31
CA GLN A 123 -2.54 13.43 32.63
C GLN A 123 -2.52 11.89 32.54
N PHE A 124 -3.30 11.32 31.62
CA PHE A 124 -3.35 9.87 31.40
C PHE A 124 -1.98 9.34 30.95
N ARG A 125 -1.32 10.02 30.01
CA ARG A 125 0.00 9.64 29.50
C ARG A 125 1.05 9.66 30.60
N LYS A 126 1.07 10.73 31.41
CA LYS A 126 2.00 10.89 32.54
C LYS A 126 1.79 9.80 33.59
N TYR A 127 0.55 9.51 33.96
CA TYR A 127 0.23 8.48 34.96
C TYR A 127 0.66 7.08 34.52
N ASN A 128 0.50 6.77 33.23
CA ASN A 128 0.77 5.43 32.68
C ASN A 128 2.13 5.29 31.99
N ALA A 129 2.99 6.31 32.02
CA ALA A 129 4.30 6.34 31.34
C ALA A 129 4.23 5.92 29.86
N ILE A 130 3.26 6.47 29.12
CA ILE A 130 3.02 6.12 27.71
C ILE A 130 4.03 6.80 26.78
N ASP A 131 4.68 6.00 25.93
CA ASP A 131 5.55 6.44 24.83
C ASP A 131 4.72 7.10 23.72
N SER A 132 5.11 8.32 23.34
CA SER A 132 4.39 9.13 22.34
C SER A 132 4.63 8.68 20.91
N ASP A 133 5.75 8.02 20.65
CA ASP A 133 6.06 7.55 19.30
C ASP A 133 5.30 6.27 18.97
N LYS A 134 4.89 5.53 20.01
CA LYS A 134 4.22 4.24 19.87
C LYS A 134 2.72 4.29 20.10
N TRP A 135 2.23 5.20 20.95
CA TRP A 135 0.79 5.40 21.15
C TRP A 135 0.41 6.86 20.95
N ILE A 136 -0.14 7.10 19.78
CA ILE A 136 -0.61 8.40 19.31
C ILE A 136 -2.07 8.58 19.72
N MET A 137 -2.38 9.71 20.33
CA MET A 137 -3.73 10.07 20.76
C MET A 137 -4.12 11.36 20.06
N THR A 138 -5.21 11.32 19.28
CA THR A 138 -5.71 12.45 18.49
C THR A 138 -6.95 13.06 19.11
N SER A 139 -6.97 14.40 19.16
CA SER A 139 -8.09 15.19 19.65
C SER A 139 -9.21 15.41 18.63
N ASN A 140 -8.98 15.05 17.36
CA ASN A 140 -9.91 15.29 16.26
C ASN A 140 -10.78 14.06 15.99
N GLN A 141 -12.06 14.27 15.65
CA GLN A 141 -13.05 13.22 15.34
C GLN A 141 -12.79 12.44 14.03
N TYR A 142 -11.55 12.37 13.56
CA TYR A 142 -11.28 11.69 12.31
C TYR A 142 -11.27 10.17 12.51
N ILE A 143 -12.11 9.47 11.75
CA ILE A 143 -12.14 8.01 11.72
C ILE A 143 -11.80 7.54 10.29
N PRO A 144 -10.63 6.94 10.05
CA PRO A 144 -10.18 6.60 8.69
C PRO A 144 -11.02 5.55 7.94
N TYR A 145 -12.02 4.95 8.61
CA TYR A 145 -12.98 4.03 8.00
C TYR A 145 -14.39 4.64 7.84
N PHE A 146 -14.76 5.55 8.72
CA PHE A 146 -16.06 6.20 8.69
C PHE A 146 -15.79 7.59 8.13
N ASP A 147 -16.15 7.79 6.86
CA ASP A 147 -16.39 9.15 6.38
C ASP A 147 -17.17 9.90 7.48
N ASN A 148 -16.73 11.10 7.86
CA ASN A 148 -17.39 11.90 8.91
C ASN A 148 -18.88 12.16 8.57
N GLU A 149 -19.26 11.97 7.30
CA GLU A 149 -20.65 12.03 6.81
C GLU A 149 -21.39 10.68 6.82
N PHE A 150 -20.76 9.60 7.31
CA PHE A 150 -21.29 8.23 7.41
C PHE A 150 -21.89 7.67 6.11
N SER A 151 -21.50 8.24 4.96
CA SER A 151 -22.09 7.96 3.65
C SER A 151 -21.60 6.63 3.04
N ARG A 152 -20.42 6.16 3.47
CA ARG A 152 -19.76 4.95 2.97
C ARG A 152 -19.91 3.87 4.04
N GLY A 153 -20.87 2.98 3.81
CA GLY A 153 -21.34 1.99 4.78
C GLY A 153 -20.25 1.20 5.54
N ASN A 154 -20.67 0.66 6.68
CA ASN A 154 -19.84 -0.10 7.62
C ASN A 154 -19.07 -1.25 6.96
N PRO A 155 -17.88 -1.60 7.52
CA PRO A 155 -17.06 -2.72 7.05
C PRO A 155 -17.70 -4.11 6.95
N TRP A 156 -18.95 -4.28 7.39
CA TRP A 156 -19.71 -5.52 7.40
C TRP A 156 -20.84 -5.56 6.35
N LEU A 157 -20.94 -4.55 5.46
CA LEU A 157 -22.03 -4.45 4.45
C LEU A 157 -23.44 -4.52 5.05
N LYS A 158 -23.60 -4.17 6.33
CA LYS A 158 -24.89 -4.19 7.04
C LYS A 158 -25.47 -2.78 7.13
N LYS A 159 -26.72 -2.62 6.73
CA LYS A 159 -27.56 -1.48 7.14
C LYS A 159 -27.83 -1.64 8.63
N ASP A 160 -27.29 -0.72 9.42
CA ASP A 160 -27.62 -0.42 10.80
C ASP A 160 -27.60 -1.61 11.77
N THR A 161 -26.64 -1.63 12.68
CA THR A 161 -26.63 -2.65 13.74
C THR A 161 -27.56 -2.23 14.87
N LEU A 162 -27.91 -3.17 15.74
CA LEU A 162 -28.91 -3.03 16.82
C LEU A 162 -28.66 -1.81 17.76
N PHE A 163 -27.49 -1.19 17.69
CA PHE A 163 -27.02 -0.12 18.57
C PHE A 163 -26.77 1.22 17.85
N GLY A 164 -26.89 1.28 16.52
CA GLY A 164 -26.45 2.41 15.70
C GLY A 164 -24.94 2.41 15.45
N PHE A 165 -24.52 2.93 14.28
CA PHE A 165 -23.12 2.90 13.82
C PHE A 165 -22.12 3.54 14.78
N ASP A 166 -22.49 4.65 15.41
CA ASP A 166 -21.64 5.38 16.37
C ASP A 166 -21.27 4.53 17.59
N ARG A 167 -22.18 3.65 18.03
CA ARG A 167 -21.95 2.82 19.22
C ARG A 167 -21.03 1.64 18.97
N GLU A 168 -20.98 1.14 17.73
CA GLU A 168 -20.01 0.10 17.36
C GLU A 168 -18.60 0.64 17.24
N ALA A 169 -18.43 1.86 16.73
CA ALA A 169 -17.12 2.50 16.63
C ALA A 169 -16.41 2.55 18.00
N TYR A 170 -17.13 2.85 19.09
CA TYR A 170 -16.58 2.85 20.46
C TYR A 170 -16.02 1.51 20.92
N LEU A 171 -16.47 0.42 20.33
CA LEU A 171 -16.14 -0.94 20.74
C LEU A 171 -15.18 -1.61 19.76
N MET A 172 -14.67 -0.89 18.77
CA MET A 172 -13.91 -1.46 17.67
C MET A 172 -12.43 -1.07 17.67
N THR A 173 -11.61 -2.04 17.27
CA THR A 173 -10.20 -1.88 16.92
C THR A 173 -9.97 -2.42 15.52
N LEU A 174 -9.26 -1.67 14.69
CA LEU A 174 -8.82 -2.09 13.37
C LEU A 174 -7.32 -2.43 13.44
N LEU A 175 -6.96 -3.59 12.89
CA LEU A 175 -5.57 -3.96 12.61
C LEU A 175 -5.27 -3.64 11.16
N VAL A 176 -4.33 -2.72 10.97
CA VAL A 176 -3.90 -2.24 9.65
C VAL A 176 -2.42 -2.58 9.48
N ASP A 177 -2.06 -3.16 8.34
CA ASP A 177 -0.67 -3.49 8.05
C ASP A 177 0.11 -2.32 7.43
N LYS A 178 1.39 -2.55 7.16
CA LYS A 178 2.32 -1.59 6.55
C LYS A 178 1.93 -1.15 5.12
N ASN A 179 0.92 -1.78 4.52
CA ASN A 179 0.38 -1.40 3.21
C ASN A 179 -0.98 -0.70 3.33
N GLN A 180 -1.33 -0.22 4.52
CA GLN A 180 -2.62 0.41 4.82
C GLN A 180 -3.83 -0.52 4.54
N GLN A 181 -3.59 -1.84 4.53
CA GLN A 181 -4.64 -2.83 4.36
C GLN A 181 -5.23 -3.23 5.71
N ILE A 182 -6.55 -3.33 5.77
CA ILE A 182 -7.25 -3.74 6.97
C ILE A 182 -7.20 -5.26 7.05
N ARG A 183 -6.43 -5.78 8.00
CA ARG A 183 -6.18 -7.21 8.21
C ARG A 183 -6.99 -7.80 9.35
N GLY A 184 -7.60 -6.95 10.18
CA GLY A 184 -8.46 -7.40 11.28
C GLY A 184 -9.42 -6.34 11.77
N LYS A 185 -10.58 -6.80 12.28
CA LYS A 185 -11.63 -6.00 12.91
C LYS A 185 -12.03 -6.71 14.20
N TYR A 186 -11.89 -6.05 15.35
CA TYR A 186 -12.10 -6.69 16.65
C TYR A 186 -13.04 -5.87 17.53
N LEU A 187 -13.90 -6.56 18.25
CA LEU A 187 -14.77 -5.99 19.27
C LEU A 187 -14.06 -6.00 20.62
N THR A 188 -13.46 -4.88 21.00
CA THR A 188 -12.47 -4.77 22.05
C THR A 188 -13.02 -4.58 23.47
N TYR A 189 -14.27 -4.96 23.70
CA TYR A 189 -14.80 -5.16 25.05
C TYR A 189 -14.51 -6.56 25.63
N ASN A 190 -13.98 -7.48 24.81
CA ASN A 190 -13.70 -8.87 25.20
C ASN A 190 -12.18 -9.14 25.29
N PHE A 191 -11.70 -9.60 26.45
CA PHE A 191 -10.30 -10.00 26.66
C PHE A 191 -9.79 -11.07 25.68
N GLY A 192 -10.66 -11.91 25.14
CA GLY A 192 -10.31 -12.91 24.12
C GLY A 192 -9.74 -12.27 22.85
N GLU A 193 -10.24 -11.09 22.48
CA GLU A 193 -9.82 -10.41 21.25
C GLU A 193 -8.40 -9.84 21.34
N VAL A 194 -7.90 -9.46 22.54
CA VAL A 194 -6.50 -8.99 22.69
C VAL A 194 -5.52 -10.09 22.29
N ARG A 195 -5.72 -11.30 22.81
CA ARG A 195 -4.86 -12.45 22.46
C ARG A 195 -4.93 -12.79 20.98
N ARG A 196 -6.11 -12.57 20.37
CA ARG A 196 -6.30 -12.75 18.93
C ARG A 196 -5.52 -11.72 18.14
N ILE A 197 -5.61 -10.43 18.48
CA ILE A 197 -4.83 -9.34 17.86
C ILE A 197 -3.33 -9.64 17.95
N THR A 198 -2.81 -9.99 19.13
CA THR A 198 -1.39 -10.34 19.31
C THR A 198 -0.95 -11.46 18.36
N LYS A 199 -1.75 -12.52 18.27
CA LYS A 199 -1.47 -13.65 17.39
C LYS A 199 -1.48 -13.22 15.91
N GLU A 200 -2.46 -12.43 15.50
CA GLU A 200 -2.59 -11.96 14.11
C GLU A 200 -1.45 -11.01 13.73
N ILE A 201 -1.00 -10.12 14.62
CA ILE A 201 0.21 -9.31 14.40
C ILE A 201 1.45 -10.19 14.22
N SER A 202 1.65 -11.20 15.08
CA SER A 202 2.78 -12.14 14.91
C SER A 202 2.71 -12.91 13.59
N LEU A 203 1.51 -13.20 13.08
CA LEU A 203 1.33 -13.83 11.78
C LEU A 203 1.62 -12.84 10.63
N LEU A 204 1.25 -11.57 10.74
CA LEU A 204 1.58 -10.54 9.76
C LEU A 204 3.09 -10.29 9.67
N ILE A 205 3.78 -10.18 10.81
CA ILE A 205 5.24 -10.05 10.84
C ILE A 205 5.89 -11.26 10.18
N ARG A 206 5.36 -12.47 10.43
CA ARG A 206 5.86 -13.68 9.79
C ARG A 206 5.55 -13.72 8.28
N GLU A 207 4.36 -13.28 7.87
CA GLU A 207 3.98 -13.16 6.46
C GLU A 207 4.95 -12.26 5.70
N GLU A 208 5.32 -11.12 6.30
CA GLU A 208 6.31 -10.18 5.79
C GLU A 208 7.69 -10.84 5.66
N LEU A 209 8.19 -11.48 6.72
CA LEU A 209 9.49 -12.17 6.69
C LEU A 209 9.53 -13.30 5.63
N GLU A 210 8.42 -14.01 5.41
CA GLU A 210 8.33 -15.04 4.37
C GLU A 210 8.26 -14.42 2.97
N GLN A 211 7.59 -13.26 2.80
CA GLN A 211 7.58 -12.51 1.53
C GLN A 211 8.97 -11.95 1.20
N ASP A 212 9.67 -11.33 2.15
CA ASP A 212 11.04 -10.84 2.00
C ASP A 212 12.02 -11.97 1.64
N SER A 213 11.82 -13.17 2.19
CA SER A 213 12.67 -14.33 1.85
C SER A 213 12.49 -14.84 0.42
N SER A 214 11.42 -14.43 -0.27
CA SER A 214 11.17 -14.75 -1.68
C SER A 214 11.68 -13.67 -2.65
N ASP A 215 12.28 -12.61 -2.13
CA ASP A 215 12.56 -11.37 -2.85
C ASP A 215 13.84 -11.47 -3.69
N LYS A 216 13.74 -12.14 -4.83
CA LYS A 216 14.73 -11.96 -5.89
C LYS A 216 14.63 -10.51 -6.38
N PRO A 217 15.75 -9.80 -6.54
CA PRO A 217 15.73 -8.47 -7.13
C PRO A 217 15.09 -8.55 -8.51
N LEU A 218 14.30 -7.53 -8.88
CA LEU A 218 13.71 -7.46 -10.21
C LEU A 218 14.82 -7.58 -11.27
N PRO A 219 14.59 -8.31 -12.38
CA PRO A 219 15.61 -8.45 -13.40
C PRO A 219 15.98 -7.07 -13.96
N ILE A 220 17.23 -6.93 -14.41
CA ILE A 220 17.61 -5.81 -15.29
C ILE A 220 17.43 -6.30 -16.72
N LEU A 221 16.57 -5.61 -17.47
CA LEU A 221 16.17 -5.95 -18.83
C LEU A 221 16.90 -5.07 -19.86
N GLY A 222 16.90 -5.55 -21.10
CA GLY A 222 17.57 -4.92 -22.23
C GLY A 222 18.88 -5.60 -22.61
N ASN A 223 19.57 -4.99 -23.56
CA ASN A 223 20.86 -5.49 -24.06
C ASN A 223 21.91 -5.51 -22.94
N LYS A 224 22.84 -6.46 -23.04
CA LYS A 224 23.96 -6.62 -22.12
C LYS A 224 25.23 -6.71 -22.95
N ASP A 225 26.16 -5.82 -22.68
CA ASP A 225 27.46 -5.80 -23.32
C ASP A 225 28.55 -6.14 -22.31
N TYR A 226 29.67 -6.66 -22.80
CA TYR A 226 30.86 -6.87 -21.98
C TYR A 226 31.69 -5.59 -21.95
N ASP A 227 31.94 -5.06 -20.75
CA ASP A 227 32.80 -3.89 -20.53
C ASP A 227 33.75 -4.16 -19.34
N PRO A 228 35.05 -4.40 -19.58
CA PRO A 228 36.01 -4.68 -18.53
C PRO A 228 36.30 -3.48 -17.62
N SER A 229 35.82 -2.28 -17.96
CA SER A 229 35.96 -1.08 -17.14
C SER A 229 34.86 -0.92 -16.08
N VAL A 230 33.80 -1.73 -16.14
CA VAL A 230 32.66 -1.70 -15.21
C VAL A 230 32.78 -2.83 -14.19
N GLU A 231 32.38 -2.56 -12.95
CA GLU A 231 32.35 -3.56 -11.88
C GLU A 231 31.44 -4.74 -12.27
N GLY A 232 32.00 -5.95 -12.28
CA GLY A 232 31.27 -7.16 -12.68
C GLY A 232 31.14 -7.34 -14.19
N ASP A 233 31.96 -6.65 -15.00
CA ASP A 233 32.22 -6.84 -16.44
C ASP A 233 31.03 -6.74 -17.42
N THR A 234 29.83 -6.51 -16.90
CA THR A 234 28.60 -6.42 -17.68
C THR A 234 28.08 -4.98 -17.70
N ALA A 235 28.09 -4.35 -18.87
CA ALA A 235 27.40 -3.09 -19.14
C ALA A 235 25.92 -3.38 -19.41
N TYR A 236 25.05 -2.87 -18.55
CA TYR A 236 23.61 -2.99 -18.71
C TYR A 236 23.04 -1.90 -19.62
N HIS A 237 21.94 -2.22 -20.30
CA HIS A 237 21.14 -1.24 -21.01
C HIS A 237 20.67 -0.11 -20.10
N HIS A 238 20.90 1.12 -20.53
CA HIS A 238 20.41 2.34 -19.89
C HIS A 238 19.58 3.16 -20.88
N ILE A 239 18.56 3.84 -20.37
CA ILE A 239 17.79 4.77 -21.20
C ILE A 239 18.74 5.85 -21.74
N PRO A 240 18.79 6.14 -23.05
CA PRO A 240 19.65 7.19 -23.61
C PRO A 240 19.19 8.57 -23.14
N TYR A 241 20.02 9.60 -23.32
CA TYR A 241 19.63 10.95 -22.99
C TYR A 241 18.43 11.42 -23.82
N TRP A 242 17.53 12.19 -23.21
CA TRP A 242 16.37 12.79 -23.84
C TRP A 242 15.98 14.10 -23.14
N SER A 243 15.29 14.95 -23.89
CA SER A 243 14.75 16.25 -23.46
C SER A 243 13.49 16.54 -24.28
N PHE A 244 12.35 16.68 -23.61
CA PHE A 244 11.06 16.92 -24.25
C PHE A 244 10.28 17.99 -23.49
N VAL A 245 9.14 18.41 -24.06
CA VAL A 245 8.25 19.39 -23.45
C VAL A 245 7.01 18.67 -22.96
N ASP A 246 6.57 18.93 -21.74
CA ASP A 246 5.38 18.33 -21.17
C ASP A 246 4.10 19.13 -21.48
N GLN A 247 2.96 18.68 -20.94
CA GLN A 247 1.65 19.33 -21.11
C GLN A 247 1.54 20.70 -20.45
N MET A 248 2.46 21.06 -19.54
CA MET A 248 2.52 22.38 -18.93
C MET A 248 3.40 23.35 -19.73
N GLY A 249 4.09 22.85 -20.76
CA GLY A 249 5.07 23.61 -21.54
C GLY A 249 6.46 23.60 -20.92
N ASP A 250 6.68 22.81 -19.87
CA ASP A 250 7.97 22.71 -19.19
C ASP A 250 8.89 21.74 -19.93
N THR A 251 10.17 22.09 -20.00
CA THR A 251 11.18 21.19 -20.56
C THR A 251 11.61 20.21 -19.49
N ILE A 252 11.32 18.93 -19.72
CA ILE A 252 11.69 17.84 -18.82
C ILE A 252 12.78 17.00 -19.45
N THR A 253 13.79 16.65 -18.65
CA THR A 253 14.97 15.92 -19.10
C THR A 253 15.17 14.61 -18.33
N LYS A 254 15.93 13.69 -18.94
CA LYS A 254 16.38 12.48 -18.23
C LYS A 254 17.11 12.80 -16.92
N GLN A 255 17.81 13.93 -16.81
CA GLN A 255 18.56 14.25 -15.59
C GLN A 255 17.64 14.46 -14.38
N GLU A 256 16.46 15.02 -14.58
CA GLU A 256 15.47 15.24 -13.52
C GLU A 256 14.85 13.93 -13.00
N MET A 257 14.96 12.86 -13.80
CA MET A 257 14.50 11.51 -13.45
C MET A 257 15.55 10.71 -12.64
N LYS A 258 16.76 11.25 -12.47
CA LYS A 258 17.83 10.57 -11.72
C LYS A 258 17.41 10.39 -10.25
N GLY A 259 17.54 9.18 -9.73
CA GLY A 259 17.13 8.86 -8.36
C GLY A 259 15.62 8.59 -8.21
N LYS A 260 14.84 8.67 -9.29
CA LYS A 260 13.40 8.42 -9.30
C LYS A 260 13.08 7.11 -10.02
N VAL A 261 12.06 6.41 -9.54
CA VAL A 261 11.45 5.28 -10.25
C VAL A 261 10.46 5.85 -11.26
N CYS A 262 10.54 5.45 -12.53
CA CYS A 262 9.65 5.97 -13.57
C CYS A 262 8.77 4.85 -14.12
N LEU A 263 7.48 5.12 -14.31
CA LEU A 263 6.60 4.27 -15.10
C LEU A 263 6.31 4.96 -16.43
N VAL A 264 6.69 4.31 -17.52
CA VAL A 264 6.72 4.91 -18.86
C VAL A 264 5.74 4.22 -19.80
N ASP A 265 5.04 4.99 -20.62
CA ASP A 265 4.34 4.46 -21.80
C ASP A 265 4.47 5.37 -23.04
N PHE A 266 3.98 4.87 -24.16
CA PHE A 266 3.87 5.59 -25.43
C PHE A 266 2.40 5.61 -25.85
N PHE A 267 1.90 6.77 -26.24
CA PHE A 267 0.48 6.98 -26.54
C PHE A 267 0.29 8.00 -27.66
N PHE A 268 -0.96 8.28 -28.02
CA PHE A 268 -1.33 9.50 -28.75
C PHE A 268 -2.80 9.79 -28.44
N SER A 269 -3.16 11.07 -28.37
CA SER A 269 -4.42 11.49 -27.74
C SER A 269 -5.69 11.06 -28.50
N HIS A 270 -5.59 10.76 -29.81
CA HIS A 270 -6.72 10.33 -30.65
C HIS A 270 -6.80 8.82 -30.86
N CYS A 271 -6.01 8.02 -30.13
CA CYS A 271 -6.04 6.57 -30.27
C CYS A 271 -7.43 6.01 -29.95
N PRO A 272 -8.09 5.28 -30.87
CA PRO A 272 -9.45 4.80 -30.68
C PRO A 272 -9.56 3.50 -29.87
N THR A 273 -8.43 2.87 -29.50
CA THR A 273 -8.40 1.51 -28.93
C THR A 273 -7.82 1.47 -27.52
N ILE A 274 -6.51 1.26 -27.37
CA ILE A 274 -5.94 0.84 -26.08
C ILE A 274 -5.50 2.00 -25.19
N CYS A 275 -5.13 3.16 -25.76
CA CYS A 275 -4.61 4.27 -24.97
C CYS A 275 -5.60 4.81 -23.92
N PRO A 276 -6.93 4.88 -24.18
CA PRO A 276 -7.89 5.23 -23.14
C PRO A 276 -7.83 4.30 -21.91
N THR A 277 -7.68 3.00 -22.15
CA THR A 277 -7.56 1.99 -21.09
C THR A 277 -6.22 2.11 -20.36
N MET A 278 -5.12 2.27 -21.11
CA MET A 278 -3.79 2.45 -20.52
C MET A 278 -3.73 3.71 -19.65
N THR A 279 -4.23 4.84 -20.14
CA THR A 279 -4.27 6.11 -19.37
C THR A 279 -5.09 5.95 -18.10
N MET A 280 -6.25 5.28 -18.16
CA MET A 280 -7.06 5.00 -16.98
C MET A 280 -6.33 4.09 -15.97
N ASN A 281 -5.61 3.08 -16.44
CA ASN A 281 -4.84 2.19 -15.58
C ASN A 281 -3.61 2.90 -14.98
N MET A 282 -2.90 3.72 -15.76
CA MET A 282 -1.80 4.56 -15.29
C MET A 282 -2.30 5.53 -14.21
N LYS A 283 -3.48 6.13 -14.39
CA LYS A 283 -4.14 6.96 -13.37
C LYS A 283 -4.42 6.22 -12.08
N ARG A 284 -4.95 4.99 -12.16
CA ARG A 284 -5.17 4.14 -10.98
C ARG A 284 -3.85 3.79 -10.28
N ILE A 285 -2.76 3.61 -11.03
CA ILE A 285 -1.43 3.40 -10.47
C ILE A 285 -0.94 4.67 -9.77
N GLN A 286 -1.06 5.85 -10.40
CA GLN A 286 -0.74 7.15 -9.79
C GLN A 286 -1.50 7.37 -8.48
N GLU A 287 -2.80 7.08 -8.47
CA GLU A 287 -3.62 7.16 -7.27
C GLU A 287 -3.15 6.18 -6.19
N LYS A 288 -2.83 4.94 -6.54
CA LYS A 288 -2.30 3.96 -5.58
C LYS A 288 -0.94 4.37 -5.02
N VAL A 289 -0.03 4.85 -5.85
CA VAL A 289 1.28 5.38 -5.45
C VAL A 289 1.11 6.54 -4.46
N GLY A 290 0.20 7.48 -4.76
CA GLY A 290 -0.13 8.58 -3.85
C GLY A 290 -0.79 8.10 -2.54
N ARG A 291 -1.70 7.12 -2.60
CA ARG A 291 -2.33 6.50 -1.42
C ARG A 291 -1.33 5.77 -0.53
N GLU A 292 -0.36 5.09 -1.13
CA GLU A 292 0.75 4.43 -0.43
C GLU A 292 1.88 5.41 -0.07
N CYS A 293 1.72 6.70 -0.37
CA CYS A 293 2.66 7.78 -0.06
C CYS A 293 4.07 7.50 -0.56
N LEU A 294 4.18 6.81 -1.71
CA LEU A 294 5.45 6.51 -2.34
C LEU A 294 5.99 7.78 -2.98
N SER A 295 7.15 8.23 -2.51
CA SER A 295 7.86 9.40 -3.06
C SER A 295 8.88 8.98 -4.11
N ASN A 296 9.36 9.94 -4.91
CA ASN A 296 10.32 9.70 -6.00
C ASN A 296 9.80 8.73 -7.08
N VAL A 297 8.50 8.79 -7.37
CA VAL A 297 7.86 8.03 -8.46
C VAL A 297 7.30 9.02 -9.48
N GLU A 298 7.74 8.86 -10.73
CA GLU A 298 7.32 9.68 -11.87
C GLU A 298 6.59 8.83 -12.90
N PHE A 299 5.60 9.43 -13.56
CA PHE A 299 4.87 8.85 -14.67
C PHE A 299 5.20 9.64 -15.94
N ILE A 300 5.57 8.95 -17.01
CA ILE A 300 5.97 9.59 -18.26
C ILE A 300 5.24 8.94 -19.43
N SER A 301 4.50 9.74 -20.18
CA SER A 301 3.77 9.29 -21.36
C SER A 301 4.28 10.06 -22.57
N TYR A 302 4.89 9.39 -23.54
CA TYR A 302 5.39 10.05 -24.75
C TYR A 302 4.37 9.95 -25.89
N THR A 303 3.97 11.09 -26.48
CA THR A 303 3.13 11.03 -27.69
C THR A 303 3.93 10.55 -28.90
N VAL A 304 3.43 9.56 -29.63
CA VAL A 304 3.99 9.11 -30.92
C VAL A 304 3.53 9.97 -32.10
N ASP A 305 2.63 10.94 -31.85
CA ASP A 305 2.05 11.83 -32.84
C ASP A 305 2.14 13.32 -32.41
N PRO A 306 3.35 13.85 -32.23
CA PRO A 306 3.55 15.22 -31.76
C PRO A 306 3.05 16.28 -32.76
N HIS A 307 2.79 15.91 -34.01
CA HIS A 307 2.22 16.82 -35.00
C HIS A 307 0.76 17.20 -34.70
N ARG A 308 0.00 16.31 -34.08
CA ARG A 308 -1.37 16.58 -33.63
C ARG A 308 -1.46 16.81 -32.13
N ASP A 309 -0.55 16.23 -31.36
CA ASP A 309 -0.49 16.36 -29.90
C ASP A 309 0.41 17.53 -29.47
N SER A 310 -0.12 18.74 -29.63
CA SER A 310 0.48 19.96 -29.07
C SER A 310 0.41 19.97 -27.54
N VAL A 311 1.17 20.86 -26.90
CA VAL A 311 1.15 21.07 -25.44
C VAL A 311 -0.28 21.30 -24.94
N GLU A 312 -1.05 22.17 -25.62
CA GLU A 312 -2.44 22.48 -25.24
C GLU A 312 -3.33 21.24 -25.36
N ARG A 313 -3.13 20.45 -26.42
CA ARG A 313 -3.92 19.23 -26.62
C ARG A 313 -3.60 18.16 -25.57
N LEU A 314 -2.33 18.01 -25.22
CA LEU A 314 -1.90 17.11 -24.15
C LEU A 314 -2.46 17.57 -22.80
N TYR A 315 -2.50 18.88 -22.55
CA TYR A 315 -3.11 19.45 -21.35
C TYR A 315 -4.61 19.13 -21.26
N GLU A 316 -5.36 19.33 -22.35
CA GLU A 316 -6.79 18.96 -22.44
C GLU A 316 -7.00 17.46 -22.21
N TYR A 317 -6.18 16.62 -22.86
CA TYR A 317 -6.25 15.17 -22.70
C TYR A 317 -5.99 14.77 -21.25
N ALA A 318 -4.90 15.23 -20.65
CA ALA A 318 -4.52 14.89 -19.28
C ALA A 318 -5.58 15.34 -18.25
N ASN A 319 -6.14 16.55 -18.44
CA ASN A 319 -7.24 17.05 -17.61
C ASN A 319 -8.51 16.21 -17.71
N SER A 320 -8.84 15.70 -18.90
CA SER A 320 -10.03 14.85 -19.08
C SER A 320 -9.96 13.54 -18.26
N TYR A 321 -8.77 13.09 -17.90
CA TYR A 321 -8.50 11.94 -17.04
C TYR A 321 -8.21 12.32 -15.57
N ASN A 322 -8.30 13.61 -15.22
CA ASN A 322 -7.94 14.16 -13.90
C ASN A 322 -6.51 13.75 -13.47
N VAL A 323 -5.56 13.75 -14.39
CA VAL A 323 -4.16 13.43 -14.11
C VAL A 323 -3.60 14.41 -13.07
N ASN A 324 -2.83 13.92 -12.09
CA ASN A 324 -2.05 14.83 -11.24
C ASN A 324 -0.77 15.21 -11.98
N PHE A 325 -0.58 16.50 -12.27
CA PHE A 325 0.58 17.00 -13.01
C PHE A 325 1.85 17.08 -12.16
N ASP A 326 1.77 16.96 -10.83
CA ASP A 326 2.94 17.04 -9.94
C ASP A 326 3.99 15.95 -10.22
N ASN A 327 3.56 14.80 -10.74
CA ASN A 327 4.44 13.67 -11.02
C ASN A 327 4.04 12.85 -12.26
N TRP A 328 3.23 13.42 -13.16
CA TRP A 328 2.91 12.79 -14.44
C TRP A 328 3.07 13.78 -15.57
N HIS A 329 4.04 13.48 -16.42
CA HIS A 329 4.42 14.27 -17.58
C HIS A 329 3.97 13.58 -18.86
N MET A 330 3.10 14.24 -19.62
CA MET A 330 2.72 13.86 -20.97
C MET A 330 3.57 14.66 -21.95
N MET A 331 4.53 14.00 -22.58
CA MET A 331 5.61 14.60 -23.35
C MET A 331 5.29 14.68 -24.84
N THR A 332 5.65 15.79 -25.47
CA THR A 332 5.68 16.01 -26.92
C THR A 332 7.04 16.57 -27.37
N GLY A 333 7.31 16.59 -28.68
CA GLY A 333 8.56 17.10 -29.24
C GLY A 333 8.87 16.56 -30.63
N ASP A 334 10.16 16.44 -30.97
CA ASP A 334 10.59 15.92 -32.26
C ASP A 334 10.21 14.44 -32.43
N GLN A 335 9.38 14.12 -33.42
CA GLN A 335 8.83 12.78 -33.65
C GLN A 335 9.94 11.73 -33.83
N LYS A 336 10.98 12.06 -34.61
CA LYS A 336 12.10 11.15 -34.85
C LYS A 336 12.82 10.81 -33.55
N SER A 337 13.07 11.79 -32.71
CA SER A 337 13.70 11.60 -31.40
C SER A 337 12.85 10.73 -30.47
N ILE A 338 11.51 10.88 -30.49
CA ILE A 338 10.59 10.02 -29.74
C ILE A 338 10.65 8.57 -30.26
N TYR A 339 10.72 8.38 -31.57
CA TYR A 339 10.77 7.05 -32.19
C TYR A 339 12.09 6.34 -31.87
N GLU A 340 13.20 7.05 -32.00
CA GLU A 340 14.51 6.54 -31.62
C GLU A 340 14.57 6.20 -30.12
N LEU A 341 13.96 7.02 -29.26
CA LEU A 341 13.89 6.74 -27.83
C LEU A 341 13.04 5.51 -27.51
N GLY A 342 11.89 5.32 -28.15
CA GLY A 342 11.06 4.14 -27.95
C GLY A 342 11.77 2.85 -28.39
N VAL A 343 12.33 2.83 -29.60
CA VAL A 343 12.97 1.63 -30.16
C VAL A 343 14.32 1.32 -29.50
N ASN A 344 15.19 2.32 -29.35
CA ASN A 344 16.55 2.08 -28.85
C ASN A 344 16.67 2.27 -27.34
N GLY A 345 15.84 3.11 -26.75
CA GLY A 345 15.87 3.40 -25.32
C GLY A 345 14.95 2.51 -24.50
N TYR A 346 13.67 2.45 -24.86
CA TYR A 346 12.68 1.67 -24.13
C TYR A 346 12.43 0.28 -24.72
N LEU A 347 13.05 -0.04 -25.86
CA LEU A 347 12.97 -1.32 -26.56
C LEU A 347 11.54 -1.75 -26.90
N VAL A 348 10.71 -0.79 -27.30
CA VAL A 348 9.30 -1.00 -27.70
C VAL A 348 9.01 -0.39 -29.07
N PRO A 349 8.09 -0.98 -29.85
CA PRO A 349 7.64 -0.37 -31.10
C PRO A 349 6.76 0.86 -30.82
N ASN A 350 6.98 1.95 -31.56
CA ASN A 350 6.28 3.21 -31.39
C ASN A 350 6.22 4.06 -32.67
N GLN A 351 6.10 3.44 -33.85
CA GLN A 351 6.25 4.08 -35.17
C GLN A 351 4.94 4.12 -35.95
N GLU A 352 4.87 4.92 -37.02
CA GLU A 352 3.75 4.92 -37.97
C GLU A 352 3.58 3.56 -38.65
N ASP A 353 2.32 3.12 -38.77
CA ASP A 353 1.92 1.96 -39.53
C ASP A 353 0.49 2.17 -40.06
N ALA A 354 0.35 2.25 -41.39
CA ALA A 354 -0.93 2.47 -42.05
C ALA A 354 -1.94 1.33 -41.81
N LEU A 355 -1.48 0.14 -41.42
CA LEU A 355 -2.32 -1.01 -41.10
C LEU A 355 -2.73 -1.03 -39.61
N ALA A 356 -2.11 -0.21 -38.76
CA ALA A 356 -2.43 -0.14 -37.34
C ALA A 356 -3.65 0.76 -37.08
N PRO A 357 -4.53 0.41 -36.11
CA PRO A 357 -5.63 1.29 -35.70
C PRO A 357 -5.12 2.67 -35.28
N GLY A 358 -5.62 3.73 -35.94
CA GLY A 358 -5.17 5.10 -35.67
C GLY A 358 -3.88 5.52 -36.38
N GLY A 359 -3.24 4.63 -37.14
CA GLY A 359 -2.09 4.91 -38.00
C GLY A 359 -0.71 4.73 -37.36
N PHE A 360 -0.63 4.18 -36.14
CA PHE A 360 0.63 3.96 -35.43
C PHE A 360 0.70 2.57 -34.82
N LEU A 361 1.83 1.89 -35.04
CA LEU A 361 2.25 0.73 -34.27
C LEU A 361 2.73 1.21 -32.88
N HIS A 362 1.84 1.18 -31.90
CA HIS A 362 2.15 1.54 -30.53
C HIS A 362 2.20 0.31 -29.62
N SER A 363 3.09 0.35 -28.63
CA SER A 363 3.19 -0.68 -27.61
C SER A 363 2.06 -0.55 -26.58
N GLU A 364 1.44 -1.67 -26.22
CA GLU A 364 0.52 -1.78 -25.07
C GLU A 364 1.28 -1.81 -23.72
N LYS A 365 2.62 -1.68 -23.74
CA LYS A 365 3.45 -1.90 -22.55
C LYS A 365 3.58 -0.64 -21.71
N MET A 366 3.41 -0.83 -20.40
CA MET A 366 3.97 0.07 -19.38
C MET A 366 5.34 -0.45 -18.96
N ILE A 367 6.33 0.42 -18.92
CA ILE A 367 7.74 0.08 -18.72
C ILE A 367 8.20 0.64 -17.38
N LEU A 368 8.65 -0.23 -16.48
CA LEU A 368 9.14 0.16 -15.16
C LEU A 368 10.65 0.43 -15.22
N ILE A 369 11.06 1.62 -14.80
CA ILE A 369 12.44 2.11 -14.82
C ILE A 369 12.90 2.36 -13.38
N ASP A 370 14.07 1.84 -13.00
CA ASP A 370 14.65 2.09 -11.68
C ASP A 370 15.35 3.46 -11.55
N GLN A 371 15.77 3.78 -10.31
CA GLN A 371 16.50 5.00 -9.97
C GLN A 371 17.84 5.18 -10.73
N GLN A 372 18.35 4.10 -11.34
CA GLN A 372 19.56 4.07 -12.15
C GLN A 372 19.26 4.13 -13.65
N GLN A 373 18.01 4.40 -14.03
CA GLN A 373 17.54 4.56 -15.41
C GLN A 373 17.72 3.27 -16.24
N ARG A 374 17.40 2.13 -15.63
CA ARG A 374 17.39 0.80 -16.28
C ARG A 374 16.01 0.19 -16.25
N ILE A 375 15.71 -0.63 -17.25
CA ILE A 375 14.41 -1.29 -17.38
C ILE A 375 14.34 -2.48 -16.42
N ARG A 376 13.27 -2.54 -15.61
CA ARG A 376 13.02 -3.59 -14.61
C ARG A 376 11.81 -4.45 -14.89
N GLY A 377 10.93 -4.02 -15.80
CA GLY A 377 9.75 -4.78 -16.18
C GLY A 377 9.01 -4.18 -17.37
N TYR A 378 8.32 -5.05 -18.10
CA TYR A 378 7.28 -4.70 -19.04
C TYR A 378 5.98 -5.32 -18.58
N TYR A 379 4.93 -4.53 -18.53
CA TYR A 379 3.61 -4.94 -18.11
C TYR A 379 2.63 -4.63 -19.23
N ASP A 380 1.63 -5.46 -19.42
CA ASP A 380 0.49 -5.10 -20.26
C ASP A 380 -0.29 -3.99 -19.55
N GLY A 381 -0.27 -2.78 -20.12
CA GLY A 381 -0.93 -1.60 -19.58
C GLY A 381 -2.45 -1.60 -19.76
N THR A 382 -2.99 -2.52 -20.57
CA THR A 382 -4.44 -2.69 -20.75
C THR A 382 -5.05 -3.61 -19.69
N ASP A 383 -4.23 -4.49 -19.11
CA ASP A 383 -4.63 -5.47 -18.10
C ASP A 383 -4.63 -4.86 -16.69
N GLY A 384 -5.83 -4.68 -16.14
CA GLY A 384 -6.04 -4.16 -14.80
C GLY A 384 -5.48 -5.05 -13.68
N GLU A 385 -5.25 -6.35 -13.92
CA GLU A 385 -4.63 -7.24 -12.93
C GLU A 385 -3.16 -6.87 -12.67
N ASN A 386 -2.48 -6.24 -13.65
CA ASN A 386 -1.11 -5.79 -13.50
C ASN A 386 -0.95 -4.58 -12.57
N ILE A 387 -2.01 -3.81 -12.31
CA ILE A 387 -1.93 -2.57 -11.49
C ILE A 387 -1.28 -2.85 -10.13
N SER A 388 -1.78 -3.84 -9.39
CA SER A 388 -1.26 -4.15 -8.05
C SER A 388 0.17 -4.72 -8.11
N LYS A 389 0.51 -5.42 -9.19
CA LYS A 389 1.87 -5.94 -9.41
C LYS A 389 2.86 -4.80 -9.70
N ILE A 390 2.49 -3.85 -10.55
CA ILE A 390 3.31 -2.68 -10.88
C ILE A 390 3.59 -1.86 -9.63
N VAL A 391 2.56 -1.55 -8.83
CA VAL A 391 2.73 -0.79 -7.57
C VAL A 391 3.67 -1.52 -6.61
N LYS A 392 3.51 -2.86 -6.48
CA LYS A 392 4.42 -3.69 -5.68
C LYS A 392 5.86 -3.60 -6.18
N ASP A 393 6.07 -3.68 -7.49
CA ASP A 393 7.40 -3.64 -8.10
C ASP A 393 8.01 -2.24 -8.01
N ILE A 394 7.22 -1.16 -8.11
CA ILE A 394 7.64 0.23 -7.81
C ILE A 394 8.15 0.31 -6.38
N LYS A 395 7.37 -0.20 -5.40
CA LYS A 395 7.74 -0.18 -3.98
C LYS A 395 9.08 -0.89 -3.74
N LYS A 396 9.32 -2.03 -4.40
CA LYS A 396 10.61 -2.75 -4.33
C LYS A 396 11.81 -1.96 -4.86
N LEU A 397 11.60 -1.04 -5.78
CA LEU A 397 12.67 -0.22 -6.36
C LEU A 397 12.98 1.04 -5.53
N LEU A 398 12.17 1.32 -4.52
CA LEU A 398 12.34 2.43 -3.57
C LEU A 398 12.99 2.01 -2.25
N LEU A 399 13.02 0.70 -1.96
CA LEU A 399 13.73 0.08 -0.84
C LEU A 399 15.22 -0.09 -1.17
#